data_AF-A0A3C1YVS4-F1
#
_entry.id   AF-A0A3C1YVS4-F1
#
_cell.length_a   1.000
_cell.length_b   1.000
_cell.length_c   1.000
_cell.angle_alpha   90.00
_cell.angle_beta   90.00
_cell.angle_gamma   90.00
#
_symmetry.space_group_name_H-M   'P 1'
#
loop_
_entity.id
_entity.type
_entity.pdbx_description
1 polymer ?
#
loop_
_entity_poly.entity_id
_entity_poly.type
_entity_poly.pdbx_seq_one_letter_code
_entity_poly.pdbx_strand_id
1 'polypeptide(L)'
;MTRWLKWGLGVAVLAGAVYLYYTEVKPVVIFGLRPEYAHAIPFQKIPEGLTSLKAESCGQCHREIYEEWKTSIHAQAYEDPFFQAYWKKDKNIWICLNCHTPLENQQPTLVKDIPRGRVEKAAQEPNPHFDAALQKESITCAACHVRDGVILGPFDDSAAPHPTKFDPSFRNAQFCSRCHNVVSGPAQFYNVGPCGTYAEYEGKYFMQERGFICQSCHMPEVDRPVAENGPIRRGRRHLWRGGHDPDMVKRAVAIQVKVDPPAPKPGEQMTLALTLTNAGAGHKIPTGDPDRHFTVEFTVKDGQQVLAEKRHTMGRWIMWQPAIVELYDNRLLPLASREYAFAYRMPEASKGLTLQARVRYHILTDGQHDMLKTKYGLMADDPYAFTVYEREVPLNGALASAFADPLPEPPPMACVSPSVVQQG
;
A
#
# COMPACT_ATOMS: atom_id res chain seq x y z
N MET A 1 -33.54 30.18 -37.92
CA MET A 1 -32.12 29.86 -37.65
C MET A 1 -31.56 29.07 -38.84
N THR A 2 -30.62 29.63 -39.60
CA THR A 2 -30.02 28.93 -40.75
C THR A 2 -29.26 27.69 -40.29
N ARG A 3 -29.14 26.67 -41.16
CA ARG A 3 -28.41 25.43 -40.84
C ARG A 3 -26.98 25.74 -40.35
N TRP A 4 -26.30 26.69 -40.98
CA TRP A 4 -24.99 27.19 -40.55
C TRP A 4 -24.96 27.78 -39.15
N LEU A 5 -25.99 28.53 -38.74
CA LEU A 5 -26.08 29.08 -37.40
C LEU A 5 -26.29 27.98 -36.34
N LYS A 6 -27.02 26.91 -36.67
CA LYS A 6 -27.16 25.72 -35.80
C LYS A 6 -25.83 24.97 -35.63
N TRP A 7 -25.09 24.77 -36.72
CA TRP A 7 -23.76 24.15 -36.67
C TRP A 7 -22.76 25.02 -35.89
N GLY A 8 -22.73 26.33 -36.14
CA GLY A 8 -21.88 27.27 -35.40
C GLY A 8 -22.18 27.29 -33.90
N LEU A 9 -23.47 27.32 -33.52
CA LEU A 9 -23.86 27.24 -32.11
C LEU A 9 -23.46 25.91 -31.48
N GLY A 10 -23.66 24.78 -32.19
CA GLY A 10 -23.27 23.46 -31.71
C GLY A 10 -21.76 23.33 -31.44
N VAL A 11 -20.93 23.85 -32.36
CA VAL A 11 -19.47 23.88 -32.17
C VAL A 11 -19.08 24.76 -31.00
N ALA A 12 -19.69 25.93 -30.84
CA ALA A 12 -19.41 26.84 -29.72
C ALA A 12 -19.79 26.21 -28.37
N VAL A 13 -20.94 25.54 -28.28
CA VAL A 13 -21.37 24.82 -27.07
C VAL A 13 -20.41 23.68 -26.75
N LEU A 14 -20.01 22.89 -27.75
CA LEU A 14 -19.05 21.80 -27.55
C LEU A 14 -17.69 22.33 -27.08
N ALA A 15 -17.17 23.40 -27.71
CA ALA A 15 -15.93 24.04 -27.31
C ALA A 15 -16.00 24.58 -25.89
N GLY A 16 -17.12 25.22 -25.52
CA GLY A 16 -17.37 25.68 -24.15
C GLY A 16 -17.43 24.54 -23.14
N ALA A 17 -18.09 23.43 -23.48
CA ALA A 17 -18.16 22.24 -22.61
C ALA A 17 -16.80 21.57 -22.44
N VAL A 18 -16.01 21.44 -23.52
CA VAL A 18 -14.63 20.92 -23.45
C VAL A 18 -13.76 21.83 -22.60
N TYR A 19 -13.83 23.14 -22.82
CA TYR A 19 -13.10 24.11 -21.99
C TYR A 19 -13.46 23.94 -20.51
N LEU A 20 -14.74 23.99 -20.16
CA LEU A 20 -15.21 23.81 -18.79
C LEU A 20 -14.77 22.47 -18.19
N TYR A 21 -14.81 21.38 -18.96
CA TYR A 21 -14.36 20.09 -18.48
C TYR A 21 -12.86 20.11 -18.12
N TYR A 22 -12.01 20.57 -19.04
CA TYR A 22 -10.56 20.58 -18.82
C TYR A 22 -10.12 21.63 -17.79
N THR A 23 -10.87 22.72 -17.63
CA THR A 23 -10.53 23.78 -16.68
C THR A 23 -11.18 23.60 -15.32
N GLU A 24 -12.30 22.87 -15.19
CA GLU A 24 -13.09 22.79 -13.94
C GLU A 24 -13.36 21.38 -13.41
N VAL A 25 -13.37 20.35 -14.25
CA VAL A 25 -13.84 19.00 -13.86
C VAL A 25 -12.73 17.95 -13.91
N LYS A 26 -11.82 18.06 -14.87
CA LYS A 26 -10.81 17.03 -15.15
C LYS A 26 -9.97 16.73 -13.89
N PRO A 27 -9.84 15.45 -13.51
CA PRO A 27 -8.99 15.06 -12.39
C PRO A 27 -7.51 15.27 -12.75
N VAL A 28 -6.80 15.96 -11.87
CA VAL A 28 -5.35 16.22 -11.97
C VAL A 28 -4.53 15.36 -11.00
N VAL A 29 -5.20 14.78 -10.02
CA VAL A 29 -4.67 13.84 -9.03
C VAL A 29 -5.59 12.63 -8.97
N ILE A 30 -5.11 11.54 -8.38
CA ILE A 30 -5.87 10.28 -8.31
C ILE A 30 -7.03 10.32 -7.32
N PHE A 31 -7.03 11.23 -6.34
CA PHE A 31 -8.04 11.32 -5.29
C PHE A 31 -8.71 12.71 -5.21
N GLY A 32 -9.83 12.79 -4.50
CA GLY A 32 -10.54 14.01 -4.16
C GLY A 32 -10.03 14.64 -2.87
N LEU A 33 -10.12 15.97 -2.80
CA LEU A 33 -9.69 16.74 -1.63
C LEU A 33 -10.69 16.62 -0.48
N ARG A 34 -10.20 16.35 0.74
CA ARG A 34 -10.99 16.46 1.97
C ARG A 34 -10.36 17.46 2.94
N PRO A 35 -11.15 18.07 3.85
CA PRO A 35 -10.63 19.02 4.83
C PRO A 35 -9.50 18.46 5.69
N GLU A 36 -9.56 17.17 6.06
CA GLU A 36 -8.62 16.58 7.02
C GLU A 36 -7.19 16.49 6.48
N TYR A 37 -7.00 16.55 5.16
CA TYR A 37 -5.67 16.55 4.53
C TYR A 37 -5.54 17.64 3.45
N ALA A 38 -6.44 18.62 3.44
CA ALA A 38 -6.33 19.78 2.55
C ALA A 38 -5.17 20.70 2.95
N HIS A 39 -4.70 20.60 4.20
CA HIS A 39 -3.56 21.34 4.69
C HIS A 39 -2.59 20.40 5.40
N ALA A 40 -1.32 20.78 5.42
CA ALA A 40 -0.33 20.13 6.26
C ALA A 40 -0.81 20.11 7.72
N ILE A 41 -0.26 19.20 8.52
CA ILE A 41 -0.32 19.32 9.98
C ILE A 41 0.34 20.66 10.31
N PRO A 42 -0.35 21.58 11.01
CA PRO A 42 0.17 22.93 11.24
C PRO A 42 1.54 22.93 11.89
N PHE A 43 2.23 24.07 11.81
CA PHE A 43 3.54 24.25 12.43
C PHE A 43 3.61 23.65 13.83
N GLN A 44 4.61 22.80 14.08
CA GLN A 44 4.85 22.19 15.37
C GLN A 44 6.02 22.88 16.09
N LYS A 45 5.80 23.19 17.37
CA LYS A 45 6.85 23.68 18.26
C LYS A 45 7.66 22.51 18.79
N ILE A 46 8.96 22.71 18.98
CA ILE A 46 9.81 21.76 19.67
C ILE A 46 9.29 21.62 21.11
N PRO A 47 8.94 20.41 21.59
CA PRO A 47 8.55 20.20 22.98
C PRO A 47 9.64 20.64 23.95
N GLU A 48 9.23 21.16 25.10
CA GLU A 48 10.17 21.51 26.17
C GLU A 48 11.01 20.28 26.56
N GLY A 49 12.32 20.48 26.75
CA GLY A 49 13.27 19.40 27.04
C GLY A 49 13.87 18.73 25.79
N LEU A 50 13.41 19.05 24.58
CA LEU A 50 14.00 18.58 23.33
C LEU A 50 14.75 19.69 22.59
N THR A 51 15.69 19.29 21.73
CA THR A 51 16.53 20.22 20.95
C THR A 51 16.01 20.41 19.53
N SER A 52 15.22 19.46 19.01
CA SER A 52 14.62 19.55 17.68
C SER A 52 13.41 18.60 17.54
N LEU A 53 12.67 18.74 16.44
CA LEU A 53 11.60 17.80 16.04
C LEU A 53 12.13 16.56 15.30
N LYS A 54 13.44 16.50 15.05
CA LYS A 54 14.06 15.41 14.29
C LYS A 54 13.99 14.11 15.08
N ALA A 55 13.77 13.01 14.38
CA ALA A 55 13.66 11.68 14.97
C ALA A 55 14.91 11.30 15.78
N GLU A 56 16.09 11.77 15.37
CA GLU A 56 17.34 11.60 16.12
C GLU A 56 17.27 12.17 17.55
N SER A 57 16.61 13.32 17.75
CA SER A 57 16.44 13.91 19.09
C SER A 57 15.58 13.02 19.97
N CYS A 58 14.57 12.34 19.41
CA CYS A 58 13.76 11.36 20.13
C CYS A 58 14.58 10.08 20.39
N GLY A 59 15.39 9.66 19.42
CA GLY A 59 16.21 8.46 19.45
C GLY A 59 17.30 8.45 20.53
N GLN A 60 17.66 9.62 21.09
CA GLN A 60 18.56 9.73 22.24
C GLN A 60 18.02 9.01 23.49
N CYS A 61 16.70 8.93 23.66
CA CYS A 61 16.05 8.21 24.76
C CYS A 61 15.21 7.04 24.26
N HIS A 62 14.63 7.12 23.07
CA HIS A 62 13.74 6.11 22.48
C HIS A 62 14.45 5.26 21.41
N ARG A 63 15.65 4.79 21.72
CA ARG A 63 16.59 4.18 20.75
C ARG A 63 15.99 3.05 19.93
N GLU A 64 15.35 2.08 20.56
CA GLU A 64 14.77 0.95 19.82
C GLU A 64 13.62 1.36 18.89
N ILE A 65 12.78 2.32 19.30
CA ILE A 65 11.68 2.84 18.49
C ILE A 65 12.25 3.60 17.27
N TYR A 66 13.28 4.41 17.48
CA TYR A 66 13.98 5.14 16.44
C TYR A 66 14.58 4.21 15.39
N GLU A 67 15.29 3.16 15.82
CA GLU A 67 15.88 2.18 14.89
C GLU A 67 14.82 1.38 14.14
N GLU A 68 13.68 1.05 14.76
CA GLU A 68 12.55 0.44 14.04
C GLU A 68 11.99 1.38 12.97
N TRP A 69 11.71 2.63 13.33
CA TRP A 69 11.15 3.63 12.42
C TRP A 69 12.03 3.87 11.20
N LYS A 70 13.36 3.98 11.38
CA LYS A 70 14.32 4.17 10.27
C LYS A 70 14.21 3.11 9.18
N THR A 71 13.83 1.89 9.55
CA THR A 71 13.70 0.79 8.59
C THR A 71 12.37 0.80 7.84
N SER A 72 11.42 1.67 8.22
CA SER A 72 10.07 1.68 7.68
C SER A 72 9.94 2.56 6.43
N ILE A 73 8.89 2.29 5.64
CA ILE A 73 8.51 3.20 4.53
C ILE A 73 8.02 4.55 5.05
N HIS A 74 7.58 4.67 6.31
CA HIS A 74 7.24 5.97 6.89
C HIS A 74 8.46 6.90 6.97
N ALA A 75 9.63 6.39 7.34
CA ALA A 75 10.88 7.17 7.35
C ALA A 75 11.36 7.55 5.93
N GLN A 76 10.92 6.78 4.92
CA GLN A 76 11.39 6.91 3.54
C GLN A 76 10.33 7.49 2.60
N ALA A 77 9.11 7.79 3.05
CA ALA A 77 7.98 8.04 2.16
C ALA A 77 8.22 9.18 1.17
N TYR A 78 8.94 10.23 1.58
CA TYR A 78 9.33 11.30 0.68
C TYR A 78 10.48 10.89 -0.25
N GLU A 79 11.49 10.20 0.26
CA GLU A 79 12.67 9.84 -0.54
C GLU A 79 12.48 8.58 -1.40
N ASP A 80 11.37 7.85 -1.22
CA ASP A 80 11.00 6.68 -2.01
C ASP A 80 11.09 7.00 -3.52
N PRO A 81 12.00 6.32 -4.26
CA PRO A 81 12.18 6.53 -5.69
C PRO A 81 10.89 6.38 -6.51
N PHE A 82 10.00 5.47 -6.12
CA PHE A 82 8.71 5.31 -6.79
C PHE A 82 7.83 6.54 -6.57
N PHE A 83 7.71 6.98 -5.32
CA PHE A 83 7.01 8.22 -5.00
C PHE A 83 7.59 9.42 -5.74
N GLN A 84 8.90 9.63 -5.74
CA GLN A 84 9.54 10.75 -6.43
C GLN A 84 9.24 10.76 -7.94
N ALA A 85 9.27 9.59 -8.58
CA ALA A 85 8.95 9.48 -10.00
C ALA A 85 7.45 9.75 -10.28
N TYR A 86 6.53 9.22 -9.48
CA TYR A 86 5.10 9.52 -9.59
C TYR A 86 4.78 10.98 -9.29
N TRP A 87 5.40 11.55 -8.26
CA TRP A 87 5.21 12.95 -7.88
C TRP A 87 5.63 13.88 -9.00
N LYS A 88 6.77 13.58 -9.66
CA LYS A 88 7.21 14.31 -10.86
C LYS A 88 6.24 14.15 -12.03
N LYS A 89 5.71 12.95 -12.26
CA LYS A 89 4.65 12.70 -13.26
C LYS A 89 3.40 13.54 -12.98
N ASP A 90 3.05 13.70 -11.71
CA ASP A 90 1.95 14.52 -11.23
C ASP A 90 2.34 16.00 -11.04
N LYS A 91 3.44 16.43 -11.69
CA LYS A 91 3.93 17.82 -11.73
C LYS A 91 4.25 18.39 -10.34
N ASN A 92 4.73 17.54 -9.45
CA ASN A 92 5.10 17.88 -8.07
C ASN A 92 3.96 18.56 -7.31
N ILE A 93 2.73 18.09 -7.51
CA ILE A 93 1.58 18.70 -6.87
C ILE A 93 1.66 18.58 -5.34
N TRP A 94 1.43 19.69 -4.65
CA TRP A 94 1.71 19.83 -3.21
C TRP A 94 0.89 18.88 -2.33
N ILE A 95 -0.32 18.49 -2.74
CA ILE A 95 -1.24 17.69 -1.90
C ILE A 95 -0.65 16.34 -1.51
N CYS A 96 0.26 15.79 -2.33
CA CYS A 96 0.97 14.56 -2.02
C CYS A 96 1.84 14.69 -0.76
N LEU A 97 2.39 15.88 -0.50
CA LEU A 97 3.23 16.16 0.66
C LEU A 97 2.45 16.07 1.98
N ASN A 98 1.13 16.25 1.98
CA ASN A 98 0.32 16.13 3.20
C ASN A 98 0.22 14.71 3.75
N CYS A 99 0.67 13.71 2.99
CA CYS A 99 0.85 12.34 3.45
C CYS A 99 2.34 11.95 3.55
N HIS A 100 3.18 12.42 2.62
CA HIS A 100 4.58 11.99 2.51
C HIS A 100 5.57 12.83 3.37
N THR A 101 5.22 14.08 3.67
CA THR A 101 5.95 15.02 4.55
C THR A 101 4.93 15.90 5.28
N PRO A 102 4.13 15.29 6.17
CA PRO A 102 2.84 15.84 6.56
C PRO A 102 2.93 17.08 7.47
N LEU A 103 4.09 17.40 8.04
CA LEU A 103 4.27 18.60 8.86
C LEU A 103 4.48 19.84 7.99
N GLU A 104 3.90 20.96 8.39
CA GLU A 104 4.12 22.26 7.75
C GLU A 104 5.61 22.62 7.66
N ASN A 105 6.38 22.41 8.74
CA ASN A 105 7.83 22.66 8.78
C ASN A 105 8.62 21.83 7.75
N GLN A 106 8.04 20.76 7.20
CA GLN A 106 8.66 19.93 6.16
C GLN A 106 8.33 20.39 4.74
N GLN A 107 7.45 21.38 4.57
CA GLN A 107 6.99 21.81 3.26
C GLN A 107 7.62 23.16 2.87
N PRO A 108 8.13 23.29 1.64
CA PRO A 108 8.80 24.52 1.17
C PRO A 108 7.83 25.67 0.97
N THR A 109 6.52 25.38 0.88
CA THR A 109 5.46 26.35 0.62
C THR A 109 4.27 26.13 1.54
N LEU A 110 3.54 27.20 1.80
CA LEU A 110 2.27 27.20 2.53
C LEU A 110 1.12 27.38 1.55
N VAL A 111 0.06 26.56 1.70
CA VAL A 111 -1.17 26.69 0.92
C VAL A 111 -2.10 27.70 1.58
N LYS A 112 -2.38 28.82 0.88
CA LYS A 112 -3.26 29.90 1.37
C LYS A 112 -4.71 29.70 1.03
N ASP A 113 -4.97 29.28 -0.19
CA ASP A 113 -6.30 29.02 -0.71
C ASP A 113 -6.24 27.91 -1.74
N ILE A 114 -7.34 27.18 -1.88
CA ILE A 114 -7.53 26.13 -2.87
C ILE A 114 -8.81 26.49 -3.64
N PRO A 115 -8.72 27.41 -4.63
CA PRO A 115 -9.89 27.92 -5.33
C PRO A 115 -10.73 26.78 -5.90
N ARG A 116 -11.98 26.69 -5.45
CA ARG A 116 -12.95 25.65 -5.89
C ARG A 116 -12.44 24.22 -5.66
N GLY A 117 -11.58 24.00 -4.66
CA GLY A 117 -11.02 22.67 -4.34
C GLY A 117 -10.05 22.13 -5.40
N ARG A 118 -9.55 22.99 -6.28
CA ARG A 118 -8.61 22.63 -7.36
C ARG A 118 -7.18 22.72 -6.88
N VAL A 119 -6.63 21.57 -6.50
CA VAL A 119 -5.28 21.44 -5.95
C VAL A 119 -4.21 22.03 -6.87
N GLU A 120 -4.36 21.97 -8.19
CA GLU A 120 -3.40 22.53 -9.13
C GLU A 120 -3.48 24.06 -9.29
N LYS A 121 -4.53 24.69 -8.75
CA LYS A 121 -4.72 26.14 -8.71
C LYS A 121 -4.45 26.74 -7.33
N ALA A 122 -3.97 25.95 -6.38
CA ALA A 122 -3.74 26.40 -5.02
C ALA A 122 -2.71 27.54 -4.99
N ALA A 123 -3.05 28.61 -4.25
CA ALA A 123 -2.14 29.71 -4.02
C ALA A 123 -1.10 29.31 -2.99
N GLN A 124 0.18 29.42 -3.35
CA GLN A 124 1.32 29.02 -2.53
C GLN A 124 2.24 30.20 -2.25
N GLU A 125 2.75 30.28 -1.03
CA GLU A 125 3.82 31.22 -0.66
C GLU A 125 5.01 30.46 -0.05
N PRO A 126 6.23 31.02 -0.10
CA PRO A 126 7.39 30.41 0.57
C PRO A 126 7.14 30.24 2.07
N ASN A 127 7.51 29.07 2.61
CA ASN A 127 7.42 28.79 4.04
C ASN A 127 8.70 29.25 4.77
N PRO A 128 8.66 30.28 5.64
CA PRO A 128 9.83 30.72 6.39
C PRO A 128 10.31 29.71 7.44
N HIS A 129 9.50 28.72 7.78
CA HIS A 129 9.80 27.67 8.76
C HIS A 129 10.19 26.35 8.12
N PHE A 130 10.47 26.34 6.81
CA PHE A 130 10.87 25.14 6.10
C PHE A 130 12.24 24.62 6.57
N ASP A 131 12.27 23.38 7.04
CA ASP A 131 13.47 22.63 7.37
C ASP A 131 13.63 21.48 6.36
N ALA A 132 14.55 21.67 5.41
CA ALA A 132 14.85 20.68 4.38
C ALA A 132 15.42 19.37 4.94
N ALA A 133 16.06 19.39 6.12
CA ALA A 133 16.53 18.17 6.76
C ALA A 133 15.37 17.41 7.41
N LEU A 134 14.42 18.13 8.04
CA LEU A 134 13.21 17.51 8.59
C LEU A 134 12.34 16.91 7.48
N GLN A 135 12.31 17.50 6.28
CA GLN A 135 11.60 16.95 5.12
C GLN A 135 12.06 15.54 4.76
N LYS A 136 13.37 15.29 4.82
CA LYS A 136 13.96 13.98 4.51
C LYS A 136 13.55 12.89 5.49
N GLU A 137 13.16 13.26 6.71
CA GLU A 137 12.59 12.31 7.66
C GLU A 137 11.14 11.92 7.34
N SER A 138 10.54 12.42 6.26
CA SER A 138 9.24 11.96 5.75
C SER A 138 8.14 11.97 6.84
N ILE A 139 7.57 10.83 7.23
CA ILE A 139 6.69 10.73 8.39
C ILE A 139 7.54 10.45 9.64
N THR A 140 8.13 11.50 10.19
CA THR A 140 8.96 11.49 11.42
C THR A 140 8.14 11.27 12.70
N CYS A 141 8.80 11.08 13.84
CA CYS A 141 8.16 10.95 15.15
C CYS A 141 7.17 12.09 15.43
N ALA A 142 7.59 13.34 15.16
CA ALA A 142 6.79 14.53 15.39
C ALA A 142 5.53 14.61 14.52
N ALA A 143 5.52 14.01 13.32
CA ALA A 143 4.34 13.96 12.46
C ALA A 143 3.17 13.23 13.14
N CYS A 144 3.48 12.14 13.83
CA CYS A 144 2.50 11.31 14.54
C CYS A 144 2.24 11.81 15.96
N HIS A 145 3.29 12.15 16.70
CA HIS A 145 3.22 12.30 18.16
C HIS A 145 3.17 13.75 18.65
N VAL A 146 3.67 14.74 17.91
CA VAL A 146 3.78 16.12 18.47
C VAL A 146 2.59 16.96 18.05
N ARG A 147 1.87 17.51 19.02
CA ARG A 147 0.83 18.54 18.82
C ARG A 147 1.06 19.68 19.81
N ASP A 148 1.27 20.89 19.29
CA ASP A 148 1.41 22.13 20.07
C ASP A 148 2.49 22.08 21.16
N GLY A 149 3.62 21.41 20.86
CA GLY A 149 4.73 21.24 21.80
C GLY A 149 4.51 20.16 22.87
N VAL A 150 3.45 19.35 22.74
CA VAL A 150 3.14 18.21 23.62
C VAL A 150 3.25 16.91 22.84
N ILE A 151 3.86 15.89 23.46
CA ILE A 151 3.97 14.54 22.89
C ILE A 151 2.74 13.72 23.28
N LEU A 152 1.92 13.38 22.28
CA LEU A 152 0.74 12.56 22.40
C LEU A 152 1.10 11.07 22.33
N GLY A 153 0.41 10.26 23.12
CA GLY A 153 0.62 8.82 23.10
C GLY A 153 -0.49 8.05 23.80
N PRO A 154 -0.37 6.71 23.83
CA PRO A 154 -1.43 5.83 24.30
C PRO A 154 -1.43 5.66 25.84
N PHE A 155 -0.58 6.34 26.62
CA PHE A 155 -0.47 6.17 28.06
C PHE A 155 -0.78 7.47 28.81
N ASP A 156 -1.59 7.39 29.87
CA ASP A 156 -2.07 8.48 30.71
C ASP A 156 -1.24 8.72 31.98
N ASP A 157 -0.29 7.84 32.25
CA ASP A 157 0.62 7.88 33.39
C ASP A 157 2.10 7.98 32.96
N SER A 158 2.34 8.56 31.78
CA SER A 158 3.70 8.80 31.28
C SER A 158 4.44 9.80 32.18
N ALA A 159 5.57 9.38 32.73
CA ALA A 159 6.53 10.26 33.38
C ALA A 159 7.72 10.48 32.44
N ALA A 160 7.90 11.70 31.95
CA ALA A 160 8.91 12.04 30.95
C ALA A 160 9.53 13.42 31.23
N PRO A 161 10.78 13.68 30.77
CA PRO A 161 11.44 14.98 30.89
C PRO A 161 10.89 16.04 29.92
N HIS A 162 9.85 15.71 29.17
CA HIS A 162 9.17 16.56 28.20
C HIS A 162 7.64 16.44 28.37
N PRO A 163 6.84 17.43 27.95
CA PRO A 163 5.39 17.39 28.08
C PRO A 163 4.77 16.20 27.34
N THR A 164 3.94 15.42 28.03
CA THR A 164 3.18 14.31 27.45
C THR A 164 1.69 14.42 27.73
N LYS A 165 0.86 13.93 26.83
CA LYS A 165 -0.59 13.86 27.03
C LYS A 165 -1.18 12.58 26.43
N PHE A 166 -2.09 11.95 27.17
CA PHE A 166 -2.85 10.83 26.64
C PHE A 166 -3.77 11.26 25.50
N ASP A 167 -3.74 10.50 24.41
CA ASP A 167 -4.69 10.62 23.33
C ASP A 167 -5.27 9.23 22.98
N PRO A 168 -6.59 9.01 23.16
CA PRO A 168 -7.22 7.73 22.90
C PRO A 168 -7.16 7.32 21.41
N SER A 169 -6.95 8.27 20.49
CA SER A 169 -6.88 7.99 19.06
C SER A 169 -5.73 7.01 18.72
N PHE A 170 -4.63 7.01 19.49
CA PHE A 170 -3.50 6.08 19.33
C PHE A 170 -3.88 4.61 19.55
N ARG A 171 -5.05 4.35 20.16
CA ARG A 171 -5.60 3.01 20.40
C ARG A 171 -6.69 2.64 19.38
N ASN A 172 -6.82 3.37 18.26
CA ASN A 172 -7.86 3.15 17.26
C ASN A 172 -7.35 3.30 15.81
N ALA A 173 -8.03 2.65 14.87
CA ALA A 173 -7.65 2.64 13.45
C ALA A 173 -7.81 4.01 12.74
N GLN A 174 -8.71 4.88 13.22
CA GLN A 174 -8.93 6.21 12.65
C GLN A 174 -7.67 7.08 12.67
N PHE A 175 -6.73 6.82 13.58
CA PHE A 175 -5.42 7.48 13.60
C PHE A 175 -4.70 7.38 12.26
N CYS A 176 -4.84 6.25 11.55
CA CYS A 176 -4.21 6.01 10.26
C CYS A 176 -5.02 6.60 9.09
N SER A 177 -6.30 6.95 9.29
CA SER A 177 -7.23 7.28 8.21
C SER A 177 -6.90 8.58 7.47
N ARG A 178 -6.20 9.52 8.10
CA ARG A 178 -5.80 10.78 7.44
C ARG A 178 -5.00 10.52 6.16
N CYS A 179 -4.08 9.56 6.19
CA CYS A 179 -3.23 9.21 5.04
C CYS A 179 -3.71 7.95 4.31
N HIS A 180 -4.28 6.97 5.03
CA HIS A 180 -4.71 5.68 4.47
C HIS A 180 -6.21 5.63 4.10
N ASN A 181 -6.84 6.78 3.86
CA ASN A 181 -8.24 6.87 3.42
C ASN A 181 -8.52 8.09 2.53
N VAL A 182 -7.92 8.09 1.34
CA VAL A 182 -8.25 9.10 0.31
C VAL A 182 -9.52 8.72 -0.44
N VAL A 183 -10.29 9.72 -0.89
CA VAL A 183 -11.61 9.49 -1.52
C VAL A 183 -11.66 9.84 -2.98
N SER A 184 -12.77 9.54 -3.62
CA SER A 184 -13.13 10.03 -4.94
C SER A 184 -13.43 11.53 -4.91
N GLY A 185 -12.94 12.25 -5.91
CA GLY A 185 -13.29 13.63 -6.24
C GLY A 185 -14.13 13.76 -7.51
N PRO A 186 -14.25 14.98 -8.06
CA PRO A 186 -14.95 15.22 -9.31
C PRO A 186 -14.39 14.37 -10.46
N ALA A 187 -15.27 13.75 -11.26
CA ALA A 187 -14.92 12.85 -12.35
C ALA A 187 -13.96 11.70 -11.97
N GLN A 188 -14.04 11.26 -10.71
CA GLN A 188 -13.39 10.06 -10.20
C GLN A 188 -14.46 9.10 -9.67
N PHE A 189 -14.54 7.92 -10.25
CA PHE A 189 -15.59 6.95 -10.00
C PHE A 189 -14.97 5.64 -9.49
N TYR A 190 -14.61 5.66 -8.22
CA TYR A 190 -14.15 4.48 -7.47
C TYR A 190 -15.27 3.90 -6.62
N ASN A 191 -15.18 2.60 -6.31
CA ASN A 191 -16.10 1.97 -5.36
C ASN A 191 -15.84 2.37 -3.90
N VAL A 192 -14.57 2.60 -3.53
CA VAL A 192 -14.16 2.95 -2.14
C VAL A 192 -13.21 4.16 -2.11
N GLY A 193 -12.43 4.38 -3.16
CA GLY A 193 -11.38 5.40 -3.27
C GLY A 193 -10.13 4.78 -3.92
N PRO A 194 -9.16 5.57 -4.41
CA PRO A 194 -7.95 5.02 -5.01
C PRO A 194 -7.07 4.32 -3.97
N CYS A 195 -6.83 4.94 -2.80
CA CYS A 195 -6.10 4.33 -1.69
C CYS A 195 -7.00 4.26 -0.44
N GLY A 196 -8.14 3.58 -0.55
CA GLY A 196 -9.18 3.51 0.48
C GLY A 196 -9.01 2.38 1.52
N THR A 197 -7.78 2.11 1.97
CA THR A 197 -7.47 0.96 2.85
C THR A 197 -8.29 0.97 4.13
N TYR A 198 -8.44 2.13 4.76
CA TYR A 198 -9.26 2.25 5.96
C TYR A 198 -10.71 1.84 5.70
N ALA A 199 -11.34 2.30 4.61
CA ALA A 199 -12.71 1.94 4.27
C ALA A 199 -12.88 0.48 3.79
N GLU A 200 -11.81 -0.15 3.28
CA GLU A 200 -11.80 -1.60 3.01
C GLU A 200 -11.78 -2.44 4.30
N TYR A 201 -11.18 -1.92 5.37
CA TYR A 201 -11.01 -2.57 6.67
C TYR A 201 -12.17 -2.27 7.65
N GLU A 202 -12.62 -1.02 7.70
CA GLU A 202 -13.47 -0.50 8.78
C GLU A 202 -14.76 -1.29 8.93
N GLY A 203 -15.07 -1.65 10.18
CA GLY A 203 -16.37 -2.24 10.50
C GLY A 203 -16.54 -3.68 10.05
N LYS A 204 -15.47 -4.40 9.63
CA LYS A 204 -15.60 -5.73 9.01
C LYS A 204 -14.52 -6.73 9.47
N TYR A 205 -14.74 -8.01 9.19
CA TYR A 205 -13.76 -9.11 9.30
C TYR A 205 -13.00 -9.14 10.64
N PHE A 206 -11.67 -9.03 10.62
CA PHE A 206 -10.83 -9.14 11.83
C PHE A 206 -11.11 -8.05 12.87
N MET A 207 -11.62 -6.89 12.48
CA MET A 207 -12.06 -5.88 13.45
C MET A 207 -13.29 -6.36 14.21
N GLN A 208 -14.28 -6.91 13.51
CA GLN A 208 -15.51 -7.42 14.12
C GLN A 208 -15.28 -8.73 14.89
N GLU A 209 -14.50 -9.65 14.32
CA GLU A 209 -14.28 -10.99 14.87
C GLU A 209 -13.27 -10.99 16.02
N ARG A 210 -12.26 -10.12 15.98
CA ARG A 210 -11.09 -10.18 16.89
C ARG A 210 -10.72 -8.84 17.52
N GLY A 211 -11.40 -7.75 17.18
CA GLY A 211 -11.04 -6.41 17.65
C GLY A 211 -9.69 -5.92 17.13
N PHE A 212 -9.13 -6.56 16.10
CA PHE A 212 -7.82 -6.16 15.57
C PHE A 212 -7.92 -4.84 14.84
N ILE A 213 -7.01 -3.91 15.17
CA ILE A 213 -6.85 -2.61 14.52
C ILE A 213 -5.60 -2.58 13.65
N CYS A 214 -5.41 -1.52 12.86
CA CYS A 214 -4.23 -1.35 12.02
C CYS A 214 -2.92 -1.60 12.80
N GLN A 215 -2.85 -1.03 14.01
CA GLN A 215 -1.72 -1.16 14.91
C GLN A 215 -1.51 -2.60 15.40
N SER A 216 -2.55 -3.44 15.52
CA SER A 216 -2.40 -4.84 15.94
C SER A 216 -1.44 -5.60 15.02
N CYS A 217 -1.50 -5.33 13.72
CA CYS A 217 -0.70 -6.03 12.71
C CYS A 217 0.55 -5.23 12.28
N HIS A 218 0.40 -3.92 12.04
CA HIS A 218 1.49 -3.09 11.48
C HIS A 218 2.38 -2.46 12.55
N MET A 219 1.95 -2.49 13.81
CA MET A 219 2.72 -2.04 14.97
C MET A 219 2.66 -3.12 16.07
N PRO A 220 3.24 -4.31 15.81
CA PRO A 220 3.07 -5.48 16.68
C PRO A 220 3.52 -5.20 18.10
N GLU A 221 2.87 -5.86 19.06
CA GLU A 221 3.10 -5.64 20.48
C GLU A 221 4.50 -6.09 20.91
N VAL A 222 5.09 -5.34 21.83
CA VAL A 222 6.38 -5.65 22.44
C VAL A 222 6.39 -5.19 23.90
N ASP A 223 6.89 -6.02 24.79
CA ASP A 223 7.17 -5.63 26.17
C ASP A 223 8.62 -5.16 26.26
N ARG A 224 8.79 -3.86 26.48
CA ARG A 224 10.10 -3.24 26.67
C ARG A 224 9.98 -1.88 27.36
N PRO A 225 11.08 -1.30 27.85
CA PRO A 225 11.12 0.11 28.19
C PRO A 225 10.78 0.96 26.96
N VAL A 226 9.89 1.95 27.10
CA VAL A 226 9.58 2.89 26.01
C VAL A 226 10.78 3.82 25.77
N ALA A 227 11.47 4.23 26.83
CA ALA A 227 12.72 4.96 26.80
C ALA A 227 13.79 4.17 27.57
N GLU A 228 15.06 4.42 27.27
CA GLU A 228 16.19 3.87 28.02
C GLU A 228 16.03 4.14 29.52
N ASN A 229 16.25 3.12 30.35
CA ASN A 229 16.07 3.16 31.81
C ASN A 229 14.63 3.43 32.30
N GLY A 230 13.64 3.42 31.42
CA GLY A 230 12.22 3.52 31.79
C GLY A 230 11.62 2.19 32.27
N PRO A 231 10.40 2.21 32.85
CA PRO A 231 9.70 0.98 33.20
C PRO A 231 9.34 0.17 31.95
N ILE A 232 9.36 -1.16 32.07
CA ILE A 232 8.84 -2.05 31.02
C ILE A 232 7.34 -1.88 30.91
N ARG A 233 6.84 -1.65 29.69
CA ARG A 233 5.40 -1.54 29.41
C ARG A 233 5.08 -2.26 28.11
N ARG A 234 3.80 -2.67 27.97
CA ARG A 234 3.26 -3.22 26.74
C ARG A 234 3.13 -2.12 25.69
N GLY A 235 4.17 -1.96 24.88
CA GLY A 235 4.26 -0.98 23.80
C GLY A 235 3.99 -1.59 22.42
N ARG A 236 4.37 -0.85 21.39
CA ARG A 236 4.24 -1.25 19.99
C ARG A 236 5.50 -0.97 19.20
N ARG A 237 5.80 -1.85 18.24
CA ARG A 237 6.92 -1.66 17.30
C ARG A 237 6.58 -0.66 16.22
N HIS A 238 7.56 0.13 15.78
CA HIS A 238 7.38 1.19 14.77
C HIS A 238 7.92 0.73 13.40
N LEU A 239 7.43 -0.41 12.91
CA LEU A 239 7.95 -1.07 11.70
C LEU A 239 7.12 -0.80 10.43
N TRP A 240 5.78 -0.79 10.55
CA TRP A 240 4.81 -0.62 9.44
C TRP A 240 5.13 -1.42 8.18
N ARG A 241 5.51 -2.69 8.33
CA ARG A 241 5.77 -3.58 7.19
C ARG A 241 4.52 -3.73 6.32
N GLY A 242 4.71 -3.75 5.01
CA GLY A 242 3.65 -3.76 4.01
C GLY A 242 4.15 -4.29 2.66
N GLY A 243 3.68 -3.73 1.55
CA GLY A 243 4.00 -4.24 0.21
C GLY A 243 5.46 -4.14 -0.24
N HIS A 244 6.30 -3.36 0.45
CA HIS A 244 7.75 -3.31 0.23
C HIS A 244 8.53 -4.37 1.03
N ASP A 245 7.83 -5.15 1.87
CA ASP A 245 8.43 -6.21 2.68
C ASP A 245 7.91 -7.57 2.17
N PRO A 246 8.75 -8.37 1.48
CA PRO A 246 8.33 -9.65 0.93
C PRO A 246 7.80 -10.64 1.97
N ASP A 247 8.36 -10.64 3.18
CA ASP A 247 7.94 -11.56 4.24
C ASP A 247 6.57 -11.16 4.80
N MET A 248 6.26 -9.87 4.88
CA MET A 248 4.93 -9.38 5.23
C MET A 248 3.88 -9.82 4.20
N VAL A 249 4.19 -9.70 2.90
CA VAL A 249 3.27 -10.14 1.83
C VAL A 249 3.09 -11.66 1.85
N LYS A 250 4.15 -12.43 2.06
CA LYS A 250 4.08 -13.90 2.23
C LYS A 250 3.22 -14.30 3.43
N ARG A 251 3.35 -13.62 4.58
CA ARG A 251 2.51 -13.86 5.77
C ARG A 251 1.04 -13.45 5.58
N ALA A 252 0.75 -12.56 4.63
CA ALA A 252 -0.61 -12.11 4.37
C ALA A 252 -1.44 -13.11 3.55
N VAL A 253 -0.79 -14.06 2.86
CA VAL A 253 -1.47 -15.00 1.96
C VAL A 253 -1.27 -16.46 2.37
N ALA A 254 -2.25 -17.29 2.05
CA ALA A 254 -2.10 -18.75 2.07
C ALA A 254 -2.30 -19.28 0.64
N ILE A 255 -1.49 -20.28 0.28
CA ILE A 255 -1.50 -20.87 -1.07
C ILE A 255 -1.61 -22.38 -0.92
N GLN A 256 -2.62 -22.95 -1.58
CA GLN A 256 -2.80 -24.40 -1.70
C GLN A 256 -2.74 -24.78 -3.17
N VAL A 257 -2.13 -25.91 -3.49
CA VAL A 257 -2.10 -26.44 -4.84
C VAL A 257 -2.63 -27.87 -4.84
N LYS A 258 -3.56 -28.16 -5.74
CA LYS A 258 -4.13 -29.49 -5.95
C LYS A 258 -3.97 -29.90 -7.41
N VAL A 259 -3.73 -31.19 -7.63
CA VAL A 259 -3.64 -31.78 -8.97
C VAL A 259 -4.76 -32.79 -9.11
N ASP A 260 -5.49 -32.75 -10.23
CA ASP A 260 -6.52 -33.72 -10.59
C ASP A 260 -6.35 -34.22 -12.04
N PRO A 261 -6.19 -35.53 -12.29
CA PRO A 261 -6.03 -36.59 -11.30
C PRO A 261 -4.67 -36.49 -10.58
N PRO A 262 -4.52 -37.00 -9.34
CA PRO A 262 -3.29 -36.84 -8.56
C PRO A 262 -2.01 -37.42 -9.19
N ALA A 263 -2.17 -38.46 -10.01
CA ALA A 263 -1.09 -39.14 -10.72
C ALA A 263 -1.44 -39.26 -12.21
N PRO A 264 -1.34 -38.17 -12.99
CA PRO A 264 -1.82 -38.16 -14.36
C PRO A 264 -0.91 -39.00 -15.27
N LYS A 265 -1.52 -39.81 -16.13
CA LYS A 265 -0.83 -40.71 -17.06
C LYS A 265 -0.50 -40.01 -18.38
N PRO A 266 0.46 -40.52 -19.18
CA PRO A 266 0.68 -40.04 -20.54
C PRO A 266 -0.62 -40.01 -21.36
N GLY A 267 -0.84 -38.94 -22.12
CA GLY A 267 -2.04 -38.72 -22.93
C GLY A 267 -3.27 -38.25 -22.14
N GLU A 268 -3.26 -38.33 -20.81
CA GLU A 268 -4.37 -37.92 -19.93
C GLU A 268 -4.42 -36.40 -19.75
N GLN A 269 -5.62 -35.84 -19.56
CA GLN A 269 -5.77 -34.45 -19.20
C GLN A 269 -5.67 -34.30 -17.67
N MET A 270 -4.87 -33.34 -17.22
CA MET A 270 -4.78 -32.96 -15.82
C MET A 270 -5.18 -31.50 -15.62
N THR A 271 -5.58 -31.17 -14.40
CA THR A 271 -5.81 -29.81 -13.92
C THR A 271 -4.97 -29.56 -12.68
N LEU A 272 -4.17 -28.51 -12.72
CA LEU A 272 -3.51 -27.94 -11.56
C LEU A 272 -4.36 -26.77 -11.06
N ALA A 273 -4.90 -26.88 -9.85
CA ALA A 273 -5.69 -25.86 -9.19
C ALA A 273 -4.87 -25.19 -8.08
N LEU A 274 -4.54 -23.90 -8.24
CA LEU A 274 -3.89 -23.09 -7.22
C LEU A 274 -4.93 -22.19 -6.55
N THR A 275 -5.13 -22.37 -5.25
CA THR A 275 -6.00 -21.53 -4.44
C THR A 275 -5.16 -20.51 -3.68
N LEU A 276 -5.39 -19.22 -3.97
CA LEU A 276 -4.81 -18.10 -3.24
C LEU A 276 -5.85 -17.54 -2.27
N THR A 277 -5.48 -17.41 -1.00
CA THR A 277 -6.35 -16.91 0.07
C THR A 277 -5.75 -15.68 0.72
N ASN A 278 -6.57 -14.66 0.98
CA ASN A 278 -6.24 -13.57 1.88
C ASN A 278 -6.34 -14.05 3.33
N ALA A 279 -5.28 -14.67 3.83
CA ALA A 279 -5.30 -15.35 5.14
C ALA A 279 -4.95 -14.41 6.30
N GLY A 280 -4.11 -13.40 6.04
CA GLY A 280 -3.47 -12.62 7.10
C GLY A 280 -3.81 -11.13 7.13
N ALA A 281 -4.51 -10.58 6.12
CA ALA A 281 -4.81 -9.14 6.08
C ALA A 281 -6.28 -8.83 6.39
N GLY A 282 -6.51 -7.83 7.25
CA GLY A 282 -7.85 -7.33 7.62
C GLY A 282 -8.48 -6.37 6.59
N HIS A 283 -7.82 -6.16 5.45
CA HIS A 283 -8.29 -5.37 4.30
C HIS A 283 -8.15 -6.19 3.01
N LYS A 284 -8.56 -5.65 1.86
CA LYS A 284 -8.34 -6.33 0.57
C LYS A 284 -6.85 -6.53 0.30
N ILE A 285 -6.48 -7.58 -0.44
CA ILE A 285 -5.12 -7.76 -0.94
C ILE A 285 -5.06 -7.70 -2.47
N PRO A 286 -4.14 -6.90 -3.04
CA PRO A 286 -3.35 -5.86 -2.37
C PRO A 286 -4.16 -4.58 -2.13
N THR A 287 -3.97 -3.91 -0.99
CA THR A 287 -4.57 -2.58 -0.72
C THR A 287 -3.61 -1.45 -1.06
N GLY A 288 -4.05 -0.20 -0.91
CA GLY A 288 -3.26 1.00 -1.13
C GLY A 288 -3.31 1.43 -2.59
N ASP A 289 -2.13 1.72 -3.16
CA ASP A 289 -1.99 2.14 -4.56
C ASP A 289 -2.67 1.14 -5.53
N PRO A 290 -3.52 1.62 -6.45
CA PRO A 290 -4.24 0.75 -7.38
C PRO A 290 -3.39 -0.05 -8.37
N ASP A 291 -2.14 0.35 -8.65
CA ASP A 291 -1.26 -0.36 -9.58
C ASP A 291 -0.72 -1.68 -8.97
N ARG A 292 -0.88 -1.86 -7.65
CA ARG A 292 -0.49 -3.08 -6.93
C ARG A 292 -1.36 -4.26 -7.38
N HIS A 293 -0.74 -5.40 -7.67
CA HIS A 293 -1.44 -6.61 -8.09
C HIS A 293 -0.65 -7.88 -7.78
N PHE A 294 -1.31 -9.03 -7.87
CA PHE A 294 -0.66 -10.34 -7.94
C PHE A 294 -0.78 -10.93 -9.34
N THR A 295 0.22 -11.71 -9.74
CA THR A 295 0.10 -12.65 -10.87
C THR A 295 0.16 -14.09 -10.37
N VAL A 296 -0.65 -14.96 -10.98
CA VAL A 296 -0.60 -16.41 -10.81
C VAL A 296 -0.23 -17.01 -12.16
N GLU A 297 0.91 -17.67 -12.22
CA GLU A 297 1.58 -18.10 -13.43
C GLU A 297 1.77 -19.62 -13.39
N PHE A 298 1.37 -20.29 -14.46
CA PHE A 298 1.61 -21.71 -14.69
C PHE A 298 2.45 -21.85 -15.96
N THR A 299 3.54 -22.61 -15.90
CA THR A 299 4.45 -22.76 -17.04
C THR A 299 4.92 -24.20 -17.17
N VAL A 300 4.78 -24.80 -18.35
CA VAL A 300 5.42 -26.08 -18.70
C VAL A 300 6.69 -25.78 -19.49
N LYS A 301 7.83 -26.32 -19.07
CA LYS A 301 9.13 -26.07 -19.71
C LYS A 301 9.83 -27.36 -20.13
N ASP A 302 10.62 -27.26 -21.18
CA ASP A 302 11.68 -28.21 -21.54
C ASP A 302 13.03 -27.49 -21.46
N GLY A 303 13.75 -27.68 -20.35
CA GLY A 303 14.91 -26.84 -20.03
C GLY A 303 14.53 -25.36 -19.95
N GLN A 304 15.03 -24.53 -20.87
CA GLN A 304 14.70 -23.10 -20.94
C GLN A 304 13.51 -22.78 -21.87
N GLN A 305 13.08 -23.74 -22.70
CA GLN A 305 11.99 -23.53 -23.63
C GLN A 305 10.64 -23.63 -22.91
N VAL A 306 9.79 -22.61 -23.07
CA VAL A 306 8.40 -22.65 -22.59
C VAL A 306 7.52 -23.35 -23.62
N LEU A 307 6.87 -24.44 -23.22
CA LEU A 307 5.95 -25.22 -24.06
C LEU A 307 4.50 -24.78 -23.89
N ALA A 308 4.12 -24.38 -22.68
CA ALA A 308 2.79 -23.85 -22.38
C ALA A 308 2.88 -22.86 -21.23
N GLU A 309 2.08 -21.81 -21.29
CA GLU A 309 1.97 -20.80 -20.23
C GLU A 309 0.52 -20.40 -20.03
N LYS A 310 0.14 -20.16 -18.77
CA LYS A 310 -1.12 -19.49 -18.42
C LYS A 310 -0.87 -18.52 -17.28
N ARG A 311 -1.28 -17.27 -17.47
CA ARG A 311 -1.14 -16.20 -16.48
C ARG A 311 -2.50 -15.61 -16.12
N HIS A 312 -2.72 -15.44 -14.83
CA HIS A 312 -3.87 -14.73 -14.26
C HIS A 312 -3.39 -13.52 -13.47
N THR A 313 -4.21 -12.47 -13.43
CA THR A 313 -3.92 -11.25 -12.68
C THR A 313 -5.04 -10.96 -11.67
N MET A 314 -4.63 -10.59 -10.46
CA MET A 314 -5.52 -10.17 -9.38
C MET A 314 -5.15 -8.76 -8.92
N GLY A 315 -6.02 -7.78 -9.17
CA GLY A 315 -5.74 -6.38 -8.93
C GLY A 315 -6.95 -5.49 -9.24
N ARG A 316 -6.68 -4.23 -9.56
CA ARG A 316 -7.67 -3.24 -10.01
C ARG A 316 -7.34 -2.77 -11.41
N TRP A 317 -8.37 -2.50 -12.20
CA TRP A 317 -8.24 -1.92 -13.53
C TRP A 317 -8.93 -0.57 -13.53
N ILE A 318 -8.13 0.47 -13.73
CA ILE A 318 -8.60 1.85 -13.73
C ILE A 318 -8.31 2.46 -15.09
N MET A 319 -9.33 3.04 -15.69
CA MET A 319 -9.15 4.01 -16.77
C MET A 319 -8.87 5.35 -16.13
N TRP A 320 -7.69 5.92 -16.37
CA TRP A 320 -7.24 7.17 -15.72
C TRP A 320 -7.72 8.45 -16.42
N GLN A 321 -8.06 8.38 -17.71
CA GLN A 321 -8.41 9.52 -18.53
C GLN A 321 -9.51 9.12 -19.55
N PRO A 322 -10.39 10.06 -19.95
CA PRO A 322 -10.44 11.47 -19.53
C PRO A 322 -10.98 11.66 -18.10
N ALA A 323 -11.86 10.77 -17.65
CA ALA A 323 -12.30 10.64 -16.25
C ALA A 323 -11.62 9.42 -15.61
N ILE A 324 -11.52 9.41 -14.28
CA ILE A 324 -11.02 8.23 -13.58
C ILE A 324 -12.19 7.29 -13.30
N VAL A 325 -12.13 6.06 -13.80
CA VAL A 325 -13.18 5.06 -13.63
C VAL A 325 -12.55 3.74 -13.21
N GLU A 326 -12.97 3.20 -12.07
CA GLU A 326 -12.68 1.81 -11.71
C GLU A 326 -13.55 0.90 -12.57
N LEU A 327 -12.92 0.20 -13.52
CA LEU A 327 -13.60 -0.68 -14.46
C LEU A 327 -13.85 -2.05 -13.85
N TYR A 328 -12.90 -2.53 -13.06
CA TYR A 328 -12.93 -3.86 -12.49
C TYR A 328 -12.01 -3.94 -11.26
N ASP A 329 -12.48 -4.61 -10.20
CA ASP A 329 -11.71 -4.94 -9.01
C ASP A 329 -11.98 -6.41 -8.67
N ASN A 330 -10.95 -7.25 -8.77
CA ASN A 330 -11.05 -8.66 -8.42
C ASN A 330 -10.14 -9.01 -7.24
N ARG A 331 -9.71 -8.04 -6.43
CA ARG A 331 -8.89 -8.30 -5.25
C ARG A 331 -9.64 -9.11 -4.20
N LEU A 332 -8.89 -9.87 -3.40
CA LEU A 332 -9.48 -10.71 -2.36
C LEU A 332 -9.80 -9.90 -1.12
N LEU A 333 -11.06 -9.95 -0.69
CA LEU A 333 -11.49 -9.53 0.64
C LEU A 333 -10.78 -10.37 1.73
N PRO A 334 -10.70 -9.91 2.98
CA PRO A 334 -10.20 -10.72 4.08
C PRO A 334 -10.88 -12.09 4.13
N LEU A 335 -10.09 -13.14 4.37
CA LEU A 335 -10.48 -14.55 4.40
C LEU A 335 -11.05 -15.12 3.09
N ALA A 336 -11.23 -14.30 2.05
CA ALA A 336 -11.67 -14.79 0.76
C ALA A 336 -10.54 -15.53 0.05
N SER A 337 -10.91 -16.55 -0.71
CA SER A 337 -10.02 -17.32 -1.57
C SER A 337 -10.48 -17.28 -3.02
N ARG A 338 -9.53 -17.51 -3.94
CA ARG A 338 -9.82 -17.76 -5.36
C ARG A 338 -8.94 -18.87 -5.88
N GLU A 339 -9.57 -19.78 -6.61
CA GLU A 339 -8.90 -20.84 -7.34
C GLU A 339 -8.54 -20.39 -8.77
N TYR A 340 -7.33 -20.74 -9.20
CA TYR A 340 -6.82 -20.56 -10.54
C TYR A 340 -6.45 -21.93 -11.11
N ALA A 341 -7.13 -22.33 -12.18
CA ALA A 341 -6.96 -23.64 -12.78
C ALA A 341 -6.12 -23.60 -14.07
N PHE A 342 -5.19 -24.53 -14.20
CA PHE A 342 -4.41 -24.80 -15.41
C PHE A 342 -4.64 -26.22 -15.88
N ALA A 343 -5.36 -26.37 -17.00
CA ALA A 343 -5.58 -27.65 -17.63
C ALA A 343 -4.48 -27.92 -18.66
N TYR A 344 -3.88 -29.12 -18.61
CA TYR A 344 -2.81 -29.52 -19.50
C TYR A 344 -2.91 -31.00 -19.83
N ARG A 345 -2.69 -31.37 -21.09
CA ARG A 345 -2.66 -32.77 -21.51
C ARG A 345 -1.23 -33.30 -21.41
N MET A 346 -1.04 -34.37 -20.64
CA MET A 346 0.25 -35.00 -20.45
C MET A 346 0.81 -35.50 -21.78
N PRO A 347 2.06 -35.16 -22.14
CA PRO A 347 2.67 -35.68 -23.35
C PRO A 347 3.03 -37.16 -23.19
N GLU A 348 3.11 -37.88 -24.31
CA GLU A 348 3.55 -39.28 -24.35
C GLU A 348 4.97 -39.45 -23.78
N ALA A 349 5.84 -38.45 -24.02
CA ALA A 349 7.15 -38.34 -23.43
C ALA A 349 7.25 -37.05 -22.60
N SER A 350 7.36 -37.20 -21.28
CA SER A 350 7.50 -36.06 -20.35
C SER A 350 8.86 -35.98 -19.67
N LYS A 351 9.82 -36.82 -20.09
CA LYS A 351 11.17 -36.85 -19.52
C LYS A 351 11.87 -35.50 -19.78
N GLY A 352 12.30 -34.83 -18.71
CA GLY A 352 12.96 -33.52 -18.78
C GLY A 352 12.00 -32.33 -18.70
N LEU A 353 10.68 -32.57 -18.80
CA LEU A 353 9.70 -31.50 -18.68
C LEU A 353 9.44 -31.14 -17.22
N THR A 354 9.28 -29.84 -16.96
CA THR A 354 8.88 -29.31 -15.65
C THR A 354 7.57 -28.55 -15.74
N LEU A 355 6.78 -28.59 -14.66
CA LEU A 355 5.65 -27.71 -14.44
C LEU A 355 5.99 -26.77 -13.29
N GLN A 356 5.92 -25.47 -13.56
CA GLN A 356 6.08 -24.42 -12.58
C GLN A 356 4.73 -23.78 -12.26
N ALA A 357 4.45 -23.62 -10.97
CA ALA A 357 3.40 -22.74 -10.46
C ALA A 357 4.06 -21.62 -9.66
N ARG A 358 3.77 -20.37 -10.00
CA ARG A 358 4.37 -19.19 -9.39
C ARG A 358 3.30 -18.16 -9.05
N VAL A 359 3.41 -17.55 -7.88
CA VAL A 359 2.63 -16.37 -7.48
C VAL A 359 3.61 -15.24 -7.24
N ARG A 360 3.41 -14.10 -7.92
CA ARG A 360 4.21 -12.90 -7.74
C ARG A 360 3.35 -11.76 -7.23
N TYR A 361 3.95 -10.91 -6.41
CA TYR A 361 3.40 -9.63 -6.00
C TYR A 361 4.10 -8.52 -6.78
N HIS A 362 3.35 -7.51 -7.19
CA HIS A 362 3.82 -6.36 -7.94
C HIS A 362 3.36 -5.08 -7.25
N ILE A 363 4.28 -4.15 -7.05
CA ILE A 363 4.02 -2.80 -6.54
C ILE A 363 3.36 -1.96 -7.65
N LEU A 364 3.82 -2.14 -8.89
CA LEU A 364 3.27 -1.51 -10.09
C LEU A 364 3.47 -2.41 -11.32
N THR A 365 2.80 -2.08 -12.43
CA THR A 365 2.91 -2.83 -13.69
C THR A 365 4.22 -2.57 -14.42
N ASP A 366 4.72 -3.55 -15.19
CA ASP A 366 5.93 -3.39 -16.03
C ASP A 366 5.87 -2.12 -16.90
N GLY A 367 4.73 -1.86 -17.54
CA GLY A 367 4.55 -0.68 -18.38
C GLY A 367 4.59 0.65 -17.60
N GLN A 368 4.10 0.69 -16.35
CA GLN A 368 4.25 1.87 -15.48
C GLN A 368 5.72 2.01 -15.06
N HIS A 369 6.40 0.92 -14.73
CA HIS A 369 7.80 0.93 -14.31
C HIS A 369 8.68 1.51 -15.42
N ASP A 370 8.53 0.98 -16.64
CA ASP A 370 9.26 1.45 -17.81
C ASP A 370 8.98 2.93 -18.10
N MET A 371 7.72 3.34 -17.98
CA MET A 371 7.32 4.73 -18.17
C MET A 371 7.96 5.66 -17.13
N LEU A 372 7.97 5.27 -15.84
CA LEU A 372 8.60 6.05 -14.77
C LEU A 372 10.11 6.14 -14.96
N LYS A 373 10.76 5.02 -15.33
CA LYS A 373 12.20 4.97 -15.61
C LYS A 373 12.57 5.85 -16.79
N THR A 374 11.86 5.72 -17.92
CA THR A 374 12.21 6.41 -19.17
C THR A 374 11.81 7.89 -19.20
N LYS A 375 10.71 8.28 -18.55
CA LYS A 375 10.16 9.64 -18.65
C LYS A 375 10.31 10.48 -17.39
N TYR A 376 10.34 9.84 -16.22
CA TYR A 376 10.28 10.54 -14.94
C TYR A 376 11.53 10.32 -14.07
N GLY A 377 12.49 9.55 -14.54
CA GLY A 377 13.80 9.40 -13.88
C GLY A 377 13.72 8.58 -12.60
N LEU A 378 12.92 7.51 -12.60
CA LEU A 378 13.05 6.46 -11.59
C LEU A 378 14.46 5.86 -11.70
N MET A 379 15.34 6.20 -10.75
CA MET A 379 16.75 5.79 -10.73
C MET A 379 17.02 4.52 -9.93
N ALA A 380 16.04 4.05 -9.15
CA ALA A 380 16.21 2.87 -8.33
C ALA A 380 16.02 1.60 -9.16
N ASP A 381 16.87 0.62 -8.90
CA ASP A 381 16.67 -0.77 -9.33
C ASP A 381 15.91 -1.59 -8.26
N ASP A 382 15.20 -0.88 -7.36
CA ASP A 382 14.41 -1.50 -6.31
C ASP A 382 13.40 -2.49 -6.91
N PRO A 383 13.24 -3.68 -6.31
CA PRO A 383 12.33 -4.68 -6.84
C PRO A 383 10.89 -4.17 -6.76
N TYR A 384 10.33 -3.78 -7.90
CA TYR A 384 8.91 -3.44 -8.03
C TYR A 384 8.01 -4.68 -8.11
N ALA A 385 8.59 -5.88 -8.15
CA ALA A 385 7.89 -7.15 -8.10
C ALA A 385 8.76 -8.26 -7.48
N PHE A 386 8.15 -9.19 -6.77
CA PHE A 386 8.85 -10.34 -6.17
C PHE A 386 7.97 -11.58 -6.07
N THR A 387 8.62 -12.73 -5.95
CA THR A 387 7.96 -14.04 -5.83
C THR A 387 7.47 -14.26 -4.40
N VAL A 388 6.17 -14.57 -4.28
CA VAL A 388 5.50 -14.91 -3.01
C VAL A 388 5.49 -16.43 -2.83
N TYR A 389 5.28 -17.17 -3.92
CA TYR A 389 5.32 -18.62 -3.96
C TYR A 389 5.87 -19.09 -5.30
N GLU A 390 6.68 -20.13 -5.27
CA GLU A 390 7.16 -20.81 -6.46
C GLU A 390 7.43 -22.28 -6.16
N ARG A 391 6.89 -23.13 -7.01
CA ARG A 391 7.25 -24.55 -7.06
C ARG A 391 7.42 -24.93 -8.51
N GLU A 392 8.56 -25.54 -8.82
CA GLU A 392 8.85 -26.13 -10.11
C GLU A 392 9.15 -27.61 -9.89
N VAL A 393 8.36 -28.47 -10.53
CA VAL A 393 8.40 -29.92 -10.30
C VAL A 393 8.46 -30.68 -11.63
N PRO A 394 9.07 -31.87 -11.67
CA PRO A 394 9.03 -32.71 -12.87
C PRO A 394 7.59 -33.05 -13.27
N LEU A 395 7.29 -32.97 -14.56
CA LEU A 395 5.98 -33.29 -15.09
C LEU A 395 5.81 -34.82 -15.24
N ASN A 396 5.49 -35.51 -14.14
CA ASN A 396 5.33 -36.97 -14.10
C ASN A 396 4.20 -37.40 -13.15
N GLY A 397 4.02 -38.71 -12.96
CA GLY A 397 2.96 -39.27 -12.12
C GLY A 397 3.03 -38.95 -10.62
N ALA A 398 4.10 -38.29 -10.13
CA ALA A 398 4.24 -37.87 -8.73
C ALA A 398 3.87 -36.38 -8.51
N LEU A 399 3.18 -35.76 -9.47
CA LEU A 399 2.89 -34.33 -9.48
C LEU A 399 2.14 -33.86 -8.23
N ALA A 400 1.10 -34.57 -7.80
CA ALA A 400 0.34 -34.19 -6.61
C ALA A 400 1.19 -34.17 -5.33
N SER A 401 2.02 -35.19 -5.12
CA SER A 401 2.91 -35.24 -3.96
C SER A 401 3.97 -34.14 -3.99
N ALA A 402 4.43 -33.73 -5.17
CA ALA A 402 5.44 -32.68 -5.31
C ALA A 402 4.89 -31.27 -5.03
N PHE A 403 3.57 -31.07 -5.15
CA PHE A 403 2.88 -29.82 -4.81
C PHE A 403 2.22 -29.82 -3.42
N ALA A 404 2.25 -30.96 -2.71
CA ALA A 404 1.63 -31.09 -1.40
C ALA A 404 2.50 -30.42 -0.33
N ASP A 405 2.31 -29.11 -0.11
CA ASP A 405 2.72 -28.47 1.14
C ASP A 405 1.49 -28.42 2.09
N PRO A 406 1.62 -28.90 3.33
CA PRO A 406 0.62 -28.58 4.34
C PRO A 406 0.63 -27.06 4.54
N LEU A 407 -0.55 -26.44 4.55
CA LEU A 407 -0.64 -25.06 5.04
C LEU A 407 -0.09 -25.04 6.48
N PRO A 408 0.65 -24.00 6.87
CA PRO A 408 1.00 -23.83 8.27
C PRO A 408 -0.28 -23.83 9.12
N GLU A 409 -0.28 -24.59 10.22
CA GLU A 409 -1.31 -24.55 11.25
C GLU A 409 -0.75 -23.85 12.49
N PRO A 410 -1.39 -22.76 12.99
CA PRO A 410 -2.55 -22.09 12.41
C PRO A 410 -2.19 -21.37 11.08
N PRO A 411 -3.19 -21.11 10.21
CA PRO A 411 -2.97 -20.42 8.94
C PRO A 411 -2.17 -19.13 9.14
N PRO A 412 -1.35 -18.73 8.15
CA PRO A 412 -0.46 -17.59 8.29
C PRO A 412 -1.29 -16.34 8.60
N MET A 413 -1.07 -15.78 9.79
CA MET A 413 -1.62 -14.49 10.19
C MET A 413 -0.51 -13.46 10.19
N ALA A 414 -0.56 -12.50 9.27
CA ALA A 414 0.35 -11.35 9.28
C ALA A 414 0.21 -10.51 10.57
N CYS A 415 -0.95 -10.62 11.23
CA CYS A 415 -1.34 -9.85 12.40
C CYS A 415 -0.92 -10.42 13.77
N VAL A 416 -0.31 -11.61 13.82
CA VAL A 416 -0.02 -12.26 15.11
C VAL A 416 1.44 -12.12 15.47
N SER A 417 1.71 -11.47 16.61
CA SER A 417 3.03 -11.53 17.24
C SER A 417 3.40 -13.00 17.50
N PRO A 418 4.64 -13.43 17.23
CA PRO A 418 5.10 -14.81 17.45
C PRO A 418 4.79 -15.37 18.85
N SER A 419 4.60 -14.50 19.84
CA SER A 419 4.32 -14.81 21.24
C SER A 419 2.91 -15.34 21.54
N VAL A 420 1.94 -15.24 20.62
CA VAL A 420 0.57 -15.77 20.85
C VAL A 420 0.43 -17.23 20.41
N VAL A 421 1.39 -17.78 19.65
CA VAL A 421 1.36 -19.17 19.16
C VAL A 421 1.83 -20.18 20.23
N GLN A 422 2.41 -19.71 21.36
CA GLN A 422 2.89 -20.60 22.43
C GLN A 422 1.90 -20.83 23.59
N GLN A 423 0.64 -20.43 23.47
CA GLN A 423 -0.39 -20.72 24.50
C GLN A 423 -1.68 -21.27 23.89
N GLY A 424 -1.55 -22.26 23.02
CA GLY A 424 -2.64 -23.13 22.58
C GLY A 424 -2.39 -24.56 23.04
#